data_AF-A0A183PQB9-F1
#
_entry.id   AF-A0A183PQB9-F1
#
_cell.length_a   1.000
_cell.length_b   1.000
_cell.length_c   1.000
_cell.angle_alpha   90.00
_cell.angle_beta   90.00
_cell.angle_gamma   90.00
#
_symmetry.space_group_name_H-M   'P 1'
#
loop_
_entity.id
_entity.type
_entity.pdbx_description
1 polymer ?
#
loop_
_entity_poly.entity_id
_entity_poly.type
_entity_poly.pdbx_seq_one_letter_code
_entity_poly.pdbx_strand_id
1 'polypeptide(L)' 'MLVIDPLQRISVDDALHHPYIHVWYEDSEVNAPPPAPYDDSLSERNLSVEEWKARIFHEVKEFEAKESHIRNVQN' A
#
# COMPACT_ATOMS: atom_id res chain seq x y z
N MET A 1 -15.69 12.71 -0.14
CA MET A 1 -16.84 13.56 -0.57
C MET A 1 -16.48 15.03 -0.44
N LEU A 2 -17.16 15.91 -1.18
CA LEU A 2 -16.84 17.34 -1.27
C LEU A 2 -17.24 18.11 0.01
N VAL A 3 -16.39 18.02 1.03
CA VAL A 3 -16.49 18.78 2.29
C VAL A 3 -15.14 19.45 2.56
N ILE A 4 -15.16 20.76 2.77
CA ILE A 4 -13.95 21.60 2.96
C ILE A 4 -13.26 21.24 4.27
N ASP A 5 -14.01 21.24 5.36
CA ASP A 5 -13.50 20.86 6.69
C ASP A 5 -13.15 19.36 6.71
N PRO A 6 -11.87 18.99 6.91
CA PRO A 6 -11.46 17.60 6.95
C PRO A 6 -12.08 16.83 8.12
N LEU A 7 -12.41 17.49 9.24
CA LEU A 7 -13.03 16.84 10.41
C LEU A 7 -14.50 16.52 10.19
N GLN A 8 -15.13 17.18 9.22
CA GLN A 8 -16.54 16.95 8.83
C GLN A 8 -16.63 16.09 7.56
N ARG A 9 -15.50 15.71 6.97
CA ARG A 9 -15.46 14.88 5.76
C ARG A 9 -15.76 13.44 6.14
N ILE A 10 -16.67 12.81 5.40
CA ILE A 10 -17.00 11.38 5.55
C ILE A 10 -15.73 10.53 5.57
N SER A 11 -15.66 9.56 6.51
CA SER A 11 -14.56 8.61 6.60
C SER A 11 -14.61 7.58 5.47
N VAL A 12 -13.54 6.80 5.30
CA VAL A 12 -13.53 5.67 4.36
C VAL A 12 -14.57 4.64 4.78
N ASP A 13 -14.62 4.30 6.07
CA ASP A 13 -15.56 3.33 6.61
C ASP A 13 -17.02 3.76 6.40
N ASP A 14 -17.34 5.02 6.67
CA ASP A 14 -18.70 5.55 6.44
C ASP A 14 -19.06 5.56 4.95
N ALA A 15 -18.08 5.82 4.07
CA ALA A 15 -18.30 5.81 2.63
C ALA A 15 -18.59 4.40 2.09
N LEU A 16 -17.98 3.36 2.65
CA LEU A 16 -18.26 1.95 2.30
C LEU A 16 -19.69 1.52 2.66
N HIS A 17 -20.29 2.14 3.67
CA HIS A 17 -21.68 1.92 4.07
C HIS A 17 -22.67 2.84 3.35
N HIS A 18 -22.20 3.78 2.52
CA HIS A 18 -23.07 4.68 1.79
C HIS A 18 -23.91 3.88 0.75
N PRO A 19 -25.24 4.08 0.65
CA PRO A 19 -26.12 3.25 -0.19
C PRO A 19 -25.68 3.11 -1.65
N TYR A 20 -25.00 4.14 -2.19
CA TYR A 20 -24.46 4.13 -3.55
C TYR A 20 -23.24 3.22 -3.72
N ILE A 21 -22.36 3.13 -2.72
CA ILE A 21 -21.12 2.34 -2.77
C ILE A 21 -21.38 0.92 -2.29
N HIS A 22 -22.27 0.76 -1.31
CA HIS A 22 -22.53 -0.50 -0.62
C HIS A 22 -23.01 -1.64 -1.52
N VAL A 23 -23.50 -1.34 -2.73
CA VAL A 23 -23.86 -2.36 -3.73
C VAL A 23 -22.67 -3.24 -4.18
N TRP A 24 -21.44 -2.78 -3.94
CA TRP A 24 -20.20 -3.50 -4.22
C TRP A 24 -19.47 -3.92 -2.94
N TYR A 25 -20.13 -3.85 -1.78
CA TYR A 25 -19.48 -4.18 -0.51
C TYR A 25 -19.26 -5.68 -0.38
N GLU A 26 -18.00 -6.08 -0.25
CA GLU A 26 -17.60 -7.44 0.09
C GLU A 26 -16.65 -7.41 1.30
N ASP A 27 -17.05 -8.07 2.39
CA ASP A 27 -16.29 -8.08 3.66
C ASP A 27 -14.86 -8.61 3.47
N SER A 28 -14.68 -9.64 2.64
CA SER A 28 -13.36 -10.22 2.31
C SER A 28 -12.44 -9.26 1.59
N GLU A 29 -12.97 -8.35 0.78
CA GLU A 29 -12.17 -7.35 0.06
C GLU A 29 -11.87 -6.14 0.95
N VAL A 30 -12.85 -5.70 1.74
CA VAL A 30 -12.75 -4.53 2.60
C VAL A 30 -11.86 -4.77 3.82
N ASN A 31 -12.04 -5.92 4.48
CA ASN A 31 -11.37 -6.27 5.73
C ASN A 31 -10.21 -7.25 5.50
N ALA A 32 -9.67 -7.31 4.28
CA ALA A 32 -8.47 -8.07 3.98
C ALA A 32 -7.32 -7.61 4.91
N PRO A 33 -6.49 -8.53 5.42
CA PRO A 33 -5.38 -8.16 6.27
C PRO A 33 -4.45 -7.21 5.50
N PRO A 34 -4.03 -6.09 6.10
CA PRO A 34 -3.10 -5.20 5.43
C PRO A 34 -1.79 -5.94 5.15
N PRO A 35 -1.08 -5.59 4.07
CA PRO A 35 0.31 -6.00 3.93
C PRO A 35 1.14 -5.50 5.12
N ALA A 36 2.40 -5.94 5.19
CA ALA A 36 3.32 -5.50 6.24
C ALA A 36 3.21 -3.96 6.43
N PRO A 37 3.07 -3.48 7.68
CA PRO A 37 2.95 -2.05 7.95
C PRO A 37 4.06 -1.28 7.26
N TYR A 38 3.72 -0.14 6.66
CA TYR A 38 4.71 0.73 6.06
C TYR A 38 5.70 1.20 7.14
N ASP A 39 6.99 0.99 6.89
CA ASP A 39 8.07 1.43 7.77
C ASP A 39 8.44 2.88 7.45
N ASP A 40 7.89 3.82 8.22
CA ASP A 40 8.16 5.25 8.07
C ASP A 40 9.55 5.66 8.56
N SER A 41 10.32 4.74 9.17
CA SER A 41 11.70 5.04 9.57
C SER A 41 12.61 5.40 8.38
N LEU A 42 12.20 5.05 7.15
CA LEU A 42 12.89 5.43 5.93
C LEU A 42 12.80 6.93 5.61
N SER A 43 11.69 7.59 5.97
CA SER A 43 11.48 9.03 5.71
C SER A 43 12.25 9.90 6.70
N GLU A 44 12.45 9.40 7.93
CA GLU A 44 13.19 10.10 8.99
C GLU A 44 14.71 10.06 8.79
N ARG A 45 15.21 9.23 7.86
CA ARG A 45 16.64 9.03 7.63
C ARG A 45 17.18 10.01 6.60
N ASN A 46 18.14 10.84 7.04
CA ASN A 46 18.97 11.63 6.14
C ASN A 46 20.03 10.74 5.48
N LEU A 47 19.70 10.14 4.34
CA LEU A 47 20.63 9.35 3.51
C LEU A 47 21.25 10.20 2.40
N SER A 48 22.48 9.88 2.00
CA SER A 48 23.13 10.47 0.82
C SER A 48 22.50 9.94 -0.48
N VAL A 49 22.78 10.62 -1.59
CA VAL A 49 22.31 10.20 -2.92
C VAL A 49 22.85 8.81 -3.29
N GLU A 50 24.11 8.52 -2.94
CA GLU A 50 24.76 7.24 -3.17
C GLU A 50 24.08 6.11 -2.39
N GLU A 51 23.73 6.37 -1.13
CA GLU A 51 23.02 5.41 -0.27
C GLU A 51 21.60 5.12 -0.79
N TRP A 52 20.89 6.16 -1.22
CA TRP A 52 19.58 6.00 -1.88
C TRP A 52 19.70 5.16 -3.15
N LYS A 53 20.69 5.44 -3.99
CA LYS A 53 20.92 4.70 -5.23
C LYS A 53 21.20 3.22 -4.96
N ALA A 54 22.02 2.91 -3.96
CA ALA A 54 22.31 1.54 -3.57
C ALA A 54 21.08 0.81 -3.05
N ARG A 55 20.26 1.45 -2.20
CA ARG A 55 19.04 0.87 -1.65
C ARG A 55 17.99 0.57 -2.73
N ILE A 56 17.73 1.53 -3.61
CA ILE A 56 16.78 1.36 -4.71
C ILE A 56 17.24 0.22 -5.63
N PHE A 57 18.54 0.20 -5.97
CA PHE A 57 19.08 -0.86 -6.82
C PHE A 57 18.94 -2.24 -6.17
N HIS A 58 19.20 -2.34 -4.87
CA HIS A 58 19.04 -3.57 -4.11
C HIS A 58 17.58 -4.06 -4.11
N GLU A 59 16.62 -3.18 -3.82
CA GLU A 59 15.19 -3.50 -3.82
C GLU A 59 14.73 -4.04 -5.19
N VAL A 60 15.14 -3.39 -6.28
CA VAL A 60 14.83 -3.86 -7.65
C VAL A 60 15.39 -5.26 -7.90
N LYS A 61 16.63 -5.54 -7.45
CA LYS A 61 17.25 -6.86 -7.62
C LYS A 61 16.55 -7.94 -6.80
N GLU A 62 16.14 -7.63 -5.58
CA GLU A 62 15.36 -8.56 -4.76
C GLU A 62 13.99 -8.86 -5.39
N PHE A 63 13.32 -7.82 -5.92
CA PHE A 63 12.05 -7.99 -6.62
C PHE A 63 12.19 -8.88 -7.86
N GLU A 64 13.18 -8.63 -8.72
CA GLU A 64 13.46 -9.47 -9.89
C GLU A 64 13.73 -10.93 -9.50
N ALA A 65 14.47 -11.16 -8.41
CA ALA A 65 14.75 -12.50 -7.90
C ALA A 65 13.48 -13.20 -7.42
N LYS A 66 12.64 -12.53 -6.62
CA LYS A 66 11.35 -13.06 -6.15
C LYS A 66 10.43 -13.40 -7.32
N GLU A 67 10.32 -12.53 -8.33
CA GLU A 67 9.53 -12.76 -9.54
C GLU A 67 10.04 -13.93 -10.39
N SER A 68 11.36 -14.10 -10.49
CA SER A 68 11.94 -15.27 -11.16
C SER A 68 11.63 -16.57 -10.41
N HIS A 69 11.65 -16.53 -9.07
CA HIS A 69 11.35 -17.68 -8.24
C HIS A 69 9.88 -18.11 -8.37
N ILE A 70 8.95 -17.16 -8.31
CA ILE A 70 7.50 -17.43 -8.48
C ILE A 70 7.23 -18.07 -9.85
N ARG A 71 7.79 -17.52 -10.93
CA ARG A 71 7.63 -18.05 -12.29
C ARG A 71 8.19 -19.47 -12.47
N ASN A 72 9.26 -19.81 -11.76
CA ASN A 72 9.86 -21.15 -11.85
C ASN A 72 9.08 -22.22 -11.06
N VAL A 73 8.34 -21.83 -10.02
CA VAL A 73 7.54 -22.76 -9.19
C VAL A 73 6.18 -23.09 -9.83
N GLN A 74 5.70 -22.27 -10.76
CA GLN A 74 4.43 -22.47 -11.48
C GLN A 74 4.55 -23.28 -12.78
N ASN A 75 5.76 -23.77 -13.13
CA ASN A 75 6.03 -24.63 -14.29
C ASN A 75 6.29 -26.09 -13.90
#